data_AF-D0UQ69-F1
#
_entry.id   AF-D0UQ69-F1
#
_cell.length_a   1.000
_cell.length_b   1.000
_cell.length_c   1.000
_cell.angle_alpha   90.00
_cell.angle_beta   90.00
_cell.angle_gamma   90.00
#
_symmetry.space_group_name_H-M   'P 1'
#
loop_
_entity.id
_entity.type
_entity.pdbx_description
1 polymer ?
#
loop_
_entity_poly.entity_id
_entity_poly.type
_entity_poly.pdbx_seq_one_letter_code
_entity_poly.pdbx_strand_id
1 'polypeptide(L)'
;VIAMMNHPSEAWREGHFKDIITKVANIELYYKAIQFYLDYKPLLLNDVLLVLAPRMDHTRSVNFFTKVNHLQLVKPYLRSVQSLNNKAINEALNNLLIEEEDYQGLRTSIDAF
;
A
#
# COMPACT_ATOMS: atom_id res chain seq x y z
N VAL A 1 -11.82 -4.49 13.79
CA VAL A 1 -10.45 -4.06 13.42
C VAL A 1 -9.70 -3.37 14.55
N ILE A 2 -10.24 -2.36 15.26
CA ILE A 2 -9.52 -1.66 16.34
C ILE A 2 -9.05 -2.62 17.44
N ALA A 3 -9.92 -3.51 17.92
CA ALA A 3 -9.55 -4.52 18.92
C ALA A 3 -8.41 -5.44 18.43
N MET A 4 -8.38 -5.78 17.14
CA MET A 4 -7.30 -6.60 16.56
C MET A 4 -5.97 -5.85 16.47
N MET A 5 -6.00 -4.52 16.29
CA MET A 5 -4.80 -3.68 16.29
C MET A 5 -4.29 -3.42 17.72
N ASN A 6 -5.19 -3.31 18.70
CA ASN A 6 -4.83 -3.07 20.11
C ASN A 6 -4.40 -4.35 20.83
N HIS A 7 -4.86 -5.53 20.39
CA HIS A 7 -4.55 -6.83 20.98
C HIS A 7 -4.09 -7.84 19.91
N PRO A 8 -2.92 -7.63 19.28
CA PRO A 8 -2.52 -8.40 18.09
C PRO A 8 -2.30 -9.89 18.37
N SER A 9 -1.75 -10.23 19.55
CA SER A 9 -1.48 -11.61 19.94
C SER A 9 -2.74 -12.46 20.15
N GLU A 10 -3.84 -11.83 20.52
CA GLU A 10 -5.07 -12.53 20.93
C GLU A 10 -6.15 -12.50 19.86
N ALA A 11 -6.29 -11.36 19.17
CA ALA A 11 -7.44 -11.09 18.31
C ALA A 11 -7.11 -11.05 16.81
N TRP A 12 -5.85 -10.82 16.43
CA TRP A 12 -5.50 -10.70 15.01
C TRP A 12 -5.49 -12.06 14.32
N ARG A 13 -6.22 -12.14 13.20
CA ARG A 13 -6.16 -13.25 12.25
C ARG A 13 -6.19 -12.65 10.86
N GLU A 14 -5.23 -13.01 10.02
CA GLU A 14 -4.99 -12.35 8.73
C GLU A 14 -6.23 -12.26 7.84
N GLY A 15 -6.84 -13.40 7.49
CA GLY A 15 -8.03 -13.44 6.64
C GLY A 15 -9.20 -12.66 7.23
N HIS A 16 -9.46 -12.85 8.53
CA HIS A 16 -10.55 -12.17 9.21
C HIS A 16 -10.34 -10.64 9.26
N PHE A 17 -9.10 -10.17 9.40
CA PHE A 17 -8.79 -8.74 9.34
C PHE A 17 -9.11 -8.18 7.96
N LYS A 18 -8.66 -8.86 6.88
CA LYS A 18 -8.91 -8.46 5.48
C LYS A 18 -10.41 -8.40 5.17
N ASP A 19 -11.21 -9.33 5.70
CA ASP A 19 -12.66 -9.35 5.49
C ASP A 19 -13.41 -8.23 6.21
N ILE A 20 -12.95 -7.82 7.40
CA ILE A 20 -13.62 -6.76 8.15
C ILE A 20 -13.20 -5.38 7.65
N ILE A 21 -11.92 -5.17 7.36
CA ILE A 21 -11.41 -3.83 7.04
C ILE A 21 -12.06 -3.24 5.78
N THR A 22 -12.39 -4.06 4.78
CA THR A 22 -13.13 -3.63 3.57
C THR A 22 -14.51 -3.05 3.86
N LYS A 23 -15.18 -3.57 4.90
CA LYS A 23 -16.55 -3.18 5.31
C LYS A 23 -16.58 -1.90 6.13
N VAL A 24 -15.43 -1.41 6.57
CA VAL A 24 -15.34 -0.20 7.38
C VAL A 24 -15.58 1.03 6.49
N ALA A 25 -16.47 1.92 6.92
CA ALA A 25 -16.77 3.16 6.20
C ALA A 25 -15.72 4.27 6.46
N ASN A 26 -15.12 4.27 7.64
CA ASN A 26 -14.15 5.29 8.05
C ASN A 26 -12.75 4.98 7.46
N ILE A 27 -12.34 5.80 6.49
CA ILE A 27 -11.06 5.69 5.78
C ILE A 27 -9.85 5.92 6.71
N GLU A 28 -9.98 6.69 7.80
CA GLU A 28 -8.88 6.86 8.76
C GLU A 28 -8.46 5.54 9.41
N LEU A 29 -9.38 4.57 9.51
CA LEU A 29 -9.04 3.23 10.00
C LEU A 29 -8.15 2.46 9.02
N TYR A 30 -8.13 2.82 7.74
CA TYR A 30 -7.27 2.18 6.74
C TYR A 30 -5.83 2.62 6.97
N TYR A 31 -5.59 3.92 7.18
CA TYR A 31 -4.24 4.42 7.48
C TYR A 31 -3.73 3.91 8.83
N LYS A 32 -4.60 3.75 9.84
CA LYS A 32 -4.22 3.08 11.09
C LYS A 32 -3.87 1.61 10.88
N ALA A 33 -4.63 0.90 10.03
CA ALA A 33 -4.32 -0.48 9.67
C ALA A 33 -2.98 -0.57 8.92
N ILE A 34 -2.74 0.31 7.96
CA ILE A 34 -1.47 0.40 7.21
C ILE A 34 -0.29 0.58 8.17
N GLN A 35 -0.38 1.53 9.11
CA GLN A 35 0.64 1.72 10.14
C GLN A 35 0.84 0.45 10.98
N PHE A 36 -0.24 -0.18 11.44
CA PHE A 36 -0.16 -1.44 12.18
C PHE A 36 0.55 -2.56 11.39
N TYR A 37 0.24 -2.73 10.10
CA TYR A 37 0.92 -3.73 9.27
C TYR A 37 2.38 -3.35 9.01
N LEU A 38 2.68 -2.08 8.82
CA LEU A 38 4.05 -1.61 8.64
C LEU A 38 4.91 -1.92 9.87
N ASP A 39 4.39 -1.68 11.07
CA ASP A 39 5.13 -1.84 12.33
C ASP A 39 5.27 -3.31 12.76
N TYR A 40 4.23 -4.12 12.57
CA TYR A 40 4.17 -5.48 13.15
C TYR A 40 4.20 -6.62 12.13
N LYS A 41 3.80 -6.38 10.87
CA LYS A 41 3.60 -7.41 9.84
C LYS A 41 3.97 -6.92 8.42
N PRO A 42 5.18 -6.37 8.19
CA PRO A 42 5.51 -5.68 6.94
C PRO A 42 5.39 -6.57 5.69
N LEU A 43 5.65 -7.88 5.82
CA LEU A 43 5.53 -8.84 4.72
C LEU A 43 4.09 -9.03 4.23
N LEU A 44 3.08 -8.75 5.07
CA LEU A 44 1.66 -8.90 4.74
C LEU A 44 1.02 -7.56 4.31
N LEU A 45 1.79 -6.47 4.31
CA LEU A 45 1.28 -5.13 4.04
C LEU A 45 0.71 -5.01 2.62
N ASN A 46 1.42 -5.54 1.61
CA ASN A 46 0.98 -5.45 0.21
C ASN A 46 -0.38 -6.13 0.00
N ASP A 47 -0.61 -7.30 0.59
CA ASP A 47 -1.89 -8.01 0.48
C ASP A 47 -3.06 -7.21 1.05
N VAL A 48 -2.83 -6.50 2.15
CA VAL A 48 -3.83 -5.61 2.73
C VAL A 48 -4.05 -4.38 1.85
N LEU A 49 -2.99 -3.78 1.33
CA LEU A 49 -3.08 -2.62 0.43
C LEU A 49 -3.88 -2.95 -0.83
N LEU A 50 -3.73 -4.14 -1.41
CA LEU A 50 -4.51 -4.58 -2.57
C LEU A 50 -6.01 -4.64 -2.28
N VAL A 51 -6.37 -5.16 -1.11
CA VAL A 51 -7.78 -5.25 -0.68
C VAL A 51 -8.39 -3.87 -0.38
N LEU A 52 -7.57 -2.92 0.07
CA LEU A 52 -8.00 -1.55 0.35
C LEU A 52 -7.98 -0.63 -0.88
N ALA A 53 -7.22 -0.98 -1.92
CA ALA A 53 -6.96 -0.15 -3.09
C ALA A 53 -8.21 0.52 -3.70
N PRO A 54 -9.37 -0.16 -3.87
CA PRO A 54 -10.55 0.46 -4.50
C PRO A 54 -11.12 1.67 -3.76
N ARG A 55 -10.78 1.86 -2.48
CA ARG A 55 -11.33 2.92 -1.61
C ARG A 55 -10.25 3.84 -1.02
N MET A 56 -8.99 3.63 -1.39
CA MET A 56 -7.86 4.40 -0.87
C MET A 56 -7.59 5.65 -1.70
N ASP A 57 -7.11 6.70 -1.02
CA ASP A 57 -6.48 7.82 -1.71
C ASP A 57 -5.01 7.46 -1.97
N HIS A 58 -4.73 7.13 -3.23
CA HIS A 58 -3.41 6.70 -3.67
C HIS A 58 -2.33 7.77 -3.50
N THR A 59 -2.66 9.05 -3.72
CA THR A 59 -1.72 10.16 -3.57
C THR A 59 -1.36 10.35 -2.10
N ARG A 60 -2.34 10.28 -1.19
CA ARG A 60 -2.09 10.30 0.26
C ARG A 60 -1.24 9.11 0.70
N SER A 61 -1.48 7.93 0.14
CA SER A 61 -0.70 6.72 0.47
C SER A 61 0.76 6.81 -0.01
N VAL A 62 1.01 7.29 -1.24
CA VAL A 62 2.38 7.56 -1.71
C VAL A 62 3.08 8.52 -0.75
N ASN A 63 2.46 9.66 -0.45
CA ASN A 63 3.03 10.66 0.46
C ASN A 63 3.34 10.08 1.85
N PHE A 64 2.49 9.20 2.36
CA PHE A 64 2.73 8.49 3.62
C PHE A 64 3.97 7.60 3.52
N PHE A 65 4.04 6.72 2.52
CA PHE A 65 5.17 5.78 2.33
C PHE A 65 6.49 6.48 2.01
N THR A 66 6.46 7.61 1.32
CA THR A 66 7.65 8.45 1.10
C THR A 66 8.17 9.00 2.42
N LYS A 67 7.30 9.52 3.29
CA LYS A 67 7.70 10.10 4.58
C LYS A 67 8.31 9.08 5.53
N VAL A 68 7.80 7.84 5.51
CA VAL A 68 8.34 6.75 6.35
C VAL A 68 9.46 5.97 5.67
N ASN A 69 9.90 6.38 4.47
CA ASN A 69 10.95 5.72 3.68
C ASN A 69 10.70 4.22 3.40
N HIS A 70 9.46 3.86 3.08
CA HIS A 70 9.05 2.48 2.79
C HIS A 70 8.40 2.30 1.41
N LEU A 71 8.66 3.22 0.47
CA LEU A 71 8.15 3.10 -0.91
C LEU A 71 8.57 1.78 -1.59
N GLN A 72 9.82 1.36 -1.40
CA GLN A 72 10.33 0.12 -1.99
C GLN A 72 9.54 -1.12 -1.50
N LEU A 73 9.16 -1.15 -0.22
CA LEU A 73 8.36 -2.25 0.36
C LEU A 73 7.00 -2.38 -0.33
N VAL A 74 6.39 -1.27 -0.72
CA VAL A 74 5.04 -1.24 -1.32
C VAL A 74 5.06 -1.20 -2.84
N LYS A 75 6.21 -1.44 -3.49
CA LYS A 75 6.34 -1.49 -4.94
C LYS A 75 5.33 -2.42 -5.63
N PRO A 76 5.01 -3.64 -5.10
CA PRO A 76 3.96 -4.48 -5.68
C PRO A 76 2.60 -3.80 -5.71
N TYR A 77 2.23 -3.11 -4.63
CA TYR A 77 1.02 -2.30 -4.58
C TYR A 77 1.06 -1.16 -5.62
N LEU A 78 2.17 -0.40 -5.72
CA LEU A 78 2.30 0.69 -6.70
C LEU A 78 2.08 0.20 -8.14
N ARG A 79 2.69 -0.93 -8.51
CA ARG A 79 2.48 -1.57 -9.83
C ARG A 79 1.03 -1.97 -10.06
N SER A 80 0.35 -2.50 -9.03
CA SER A 80 -1.05 -2.96 -9.17
C SER A 80 -2.06 -1.85 -9.44
N VAL A 81 -1.81 -0.64 -8.93
CA VAL A 81 -2.71 0.52 -9.07
C VAL A 81 -2.25 1.51 -10.13
N GLN A 82 -1.13 1.25 -10.81
CA GLN A 82 -0.58 2.12 -11.84
C GLN A 82 -1.56 2.35 -13.00
N SER A 83 -2.40 1.34 -13.31
CA SER A 83 -3.43 1.43 -14.34
C SER A 83 -4.48 2.52 -14.12
N LEU A 84 -4.57 3.06 -12.90
CA LEU A 84 -5.43 4.21 -12.57
C LEU A 84 -4.83 5.54 -13.05
N ASN A 85 -3.62 5.52 -13.61
CA ASN A 85 -2.86 6.67 -14.09
C ASN A 85 -2.79 7.82 -13.07
N ASN A 86 -2.52 7.48 -11.80
CA ASN A 86 -2.32 8.47 -10.76
C ASN A 86 -0.89 9.00 -10.82
N LYS A 87 -0.73 10.31 -11.00
CA LYS A 87 0.56 10.99 -11.09
C LYS A 87 1.54 10.60 -9.96
N ALA A 88 1.08 10.59 -8.71
CA ALA A 88 1.94 10.29 -7.58
C ALA A 88 2.42 8.83 -7.58
N ILE A 89 1.58 7.90 -8.05
CA ILE A 89 1.96 6.49 -8.22
C ILE A 89 3.02 6.37 -9.32
N ASN A 90 2.79 6.99 -10.47
CA ASN A 90 3.72 6.91 -11.61
C ASN A 90 5.08 7.50 -11.26
N GLU A 91 5.11 8.70 -10.65
CA GLU A 91 6.36 9.34 -10.23
C GLU A 91 7.10 8.49 -9.20
N ALA A 92 6.41 8.00 -8.16
CA ALA A 92 7.04 7.17 -7.14
C ALA A 92 7.59 5.85 -7.73
N LEU A 93 6.81 5.18 -8.58
CA LEU A 93 7.25 3.92 -9.20
C LEU A 93 8.41 4.14 -10.17
N ASN A 94 8.36 5.19 -10.99
CA ASN A 94 9.44 5.52 -11.92
C ASN A 94 10.73 5.83 -11.17
N ASN A 95 10.66 6.59 -10.08
CA ASN A 95 11.83 6.88 -9.25
C ASN A 95 12.45 5.59 -8.68
N LEU A 96 11.63 4.67 -8.17
CA LEU A 96 12.12 3.37 -7.69
C LEU A 96 12.79 2.56 -8.82
N LEU A 97 12.21 2.55 -10.02
CA LEU A 97 12.78 1.83 -11.16
C LEU A 97 14.11 2.45 -11.63
N ILE A 98 14.25 3.77 -11.52
CA ILE A 98 15.51 4.47 -11.79
C ILE A 98 16.57 4.08 -10.74
N GLU A 99 16.22 4.11 -9.45
CA GLU A 99 17.12 3.73 -8.35
C GLU A 99 17.58 2.27 -8.44
N GLU A 100 16.72 1.39 -8.94
CA GLU A 100 17.02 -0.04 -9.15
C GLU A 100 17.69 -0.34 -10.50
N GLU A 101 17.94 0.67 -11.34
CA GLU A 101 18.49 0.52 -12.70
C GLU A 101 17.62 -0.38 -13.62
N ASP A 102 16.32 -0.48 -13.36
CA ASP A 102 15.34 -1.24 -14.15
C ASP A 102 14.83 -0.41 -15.34
N TYR A 103 15.69 -0.23 -16.34
CA TYR A 103 15.36 0.56 -17.54
C TYR A 103 14.21 -0.05 -18.36
N GLN A 104 14.06 -1.37 -18.36
CA GLN A 104 12.98 -2.04 -19.08
C GLN A 104 11.63 -1.81 -18.40
N GLY A 105 11.59 -1.94 -17.08
CA GLY A 105 10.43 -1.61 -16.27
C GLY A 105 10.05 -0.14 -16.42
N LEU A 106 11.01 0.77 -16.36
CA LEU A 106 10.78 2.21 -16.52
C LEU A 106 10.20 2.54 -17.90
N ARG A 107 10.74 1.94 -18.96
CA ARG A 107 10.25 2.14 -20.31
C ARG A 107 8.79 1.69 -20.45
N THR A 108 8.49 0.49 -19.95
CA THR A 108 7.12 -0.05 -19.97
C THR A 108 6.16 0.83 -19.17
N SER A 109 6.62 1.34 -18.02
CA SER A 109 5.86 2.23 -17.14
C SER A 109 5.44 3.51 -17.86
N ILE A 110 6.38 4.19 -18.52
CA ILE A 110 6.16 5.48 -19.20
C ILE A 110 5.37 5.30 -20.51
N ASP A 111 5.63 4.24 -21.27
CA ASP A 111 4.93 4.02 -22.53
C ASP A 111 3.44 3.69 -22.32
N ALA A 112 3.07 3.16 -21.15
CA ALA A 112 1.71 2.73 -20.83
C ALA A 112 0.86 3.75 -20.06
N PHE A 113 1.46 4.63 -19.26
CA PHE A 113 0.74 5.50 -18.30
C PHE A 113 1.33 6.91 -18.20
#